data_AF-A0AAD3MAJ9-F1
#
_entry.id   AF-A0AAD3MAJ9-F1
#
_cell.length_a   1.000
_cell.length_b   1.000
_cell.length_c   1.000
_cell.angle_alpha   90.00
_cell.angle_beta   90.00
_cell.angle_gamma   90.00
#
_symmetry.space_group_name_H-M   'P 1'
#
loop_
_entity.id
_entity.type
_entity.pdbx_description
1 polymer ?
#
loop_
_entity_poly.entity_id
_entity_poly.type
_entity_poly.pdbx_seq_one_letter_code
_entity_poly.pdbx_strand_id
1 'polypeptide(L)'
;MWEKSFMSSKFVFAGLNTELRNVYKDYKCLELACNSQEELDSWKSSLLRAGVYPEKVTVDGQGNGSPEHFTDPQLERQVETIRNLVDSYMSIIYKTVRDLMPKTIMHLIINSVKEFISSELLAQLYALGECSVLMDESPEQQRHREEVLRKHAALKEALAVIGEISTSTCTTPLPPPVDSSWIQPSRFSSPLSPTLTKNSLTGARPMIRGHAPPVPRVPTPTGPTASQSADGLQQLSGQPNRGPIVPRRQPPAIPNVK
;
A
#
# COMPACT_ATOMS: atom_id res chain seq x y z
N MET A 1 -39.22 46.83 10.85
CA MET A 1 -39.95 47.09 9.59
C MET A 1 -39.27 46.25 8.50
N TRP A 2 -40.00 45.41 7.77
CA TRP A 2 -39.42 44.45 6.81
C TRP A 2 -39.78 44.89 5.40
N GLU A 3 -38.86 45.56 4.71
CA GLU A 3 -39.12 46.12 3.38
C GLU A 3 -38.39 45.32 2.30
N LYS A 4 -39.14 44.87 1.30
CA LYS A 4 -38.63 44.13 0.14
C LYS A 4 -38.12 45.15 -0.87
N SER A 5 -36.80 45.35 -0.93
CA SER A 5 -36.20 46.26 -1.90
C SER A 5 -36.27 45.70 -3.32
N PHE A 6 -36.83 46.50 -4.22
CA PHE A 6 -37.08 46.17 -5.63
C PHE A 6 -35.74 46.09 -6.38
N MET A 7 -35.47 44.97 -7.07
CA MET A 7 -34.33 44.69 -7.98
C MET A 7 -33.04 44.06 -7.41
N SER A 8 -33.06 43.51 -6.19
CA SER A 8 -32.13 42.43 -5.79
C SER A 8 -32.93 41.46 -4.92
N SER A 9 -32.94 40.15 -5.21
CA SER A 9 -33.66 39.14 -4.41
C SER A 9 -33.01 38.90 -3.04
N LYS A 10 -32.64 39.96 -2.34
CA LYS A 10 -32.00 39.95 -1.03
C LYS A 10 -33.02 40.36 0.01
N PHE A 11 -33.15 39.54 1.04
CA PHE A 11 -34.03 39.79 2.18
C PHE A 11 -33.20 40.42 3.29
N VAL A 12 -33.56 41.60 3.76
CA VAL A 12 -32.79 42.32 4.77
C VAL A 12 -33.52 42.32 6.11
N PHE A 13 -32.78 42.13 7.20
CA PHE A 13 -33.27 42.22 8.56
C PHE A 13 -32.30 42.97 9.45
N ALA A 14 -32.83 43.64 10.47
CA ALA A 14 -32.06 44.54 11.31
C ALA A 14 -32.19 44.18 12.79
N GLY A 15 -31.05 43.99 13.46
CA GLY A 15 -30.98 43.83 14.91
C GLY A 15 -30.75 45.18 15.59
N LEU A 16 -31.57 45.49 16.59
CA LEU A 16 -31.46 46.71 17.38
C LEU A 16 -31.47 46.38 18.88
N ASN A 17 -30.76 47.17 19.67
CA ASN A 17 -30.81 47.08 21.12
C ASN A 17 -31.93 48.00 21.63
N THR A 18 -32.85 47.47 22.43
CA THR A 18 -33.97 48.23 23.02
C THR A 18 -33.51 49.34 23.95
N GLU A 19 -32.30 49.25 24.50
CA GLU A 19 -31.70 50.28 25.37
C GLU A 19 -30.87 51.32 24.59
N LEU A 20 -30.97 51.34 23.25
CA LEU A 20 -30.23 52.26 22.36
C LEU A 20 -28.70 52.20 22.50
N ARG A 21 -28.17 51.15 23.14
CA ARG A 21 -26.73 50.85 23.18
C ARG A 21 -26.27 50.31 21.84
N ASN A 22 -24.99 50.46 21.55
CA ASN A 22 -24.42 49.93 20.33
C ASN A 22 -24.55 48.40 20.31
N VAL A 23 -25.03 47.86 19.20
CA VAL A 23 -25.19 46.42 18.96
C VAL A 23 -23.84 45.82 18.54
N TYR A 24 -23.08 46.55 17.73
CA TYR A 24 -21.73 46.15 17.31
C TYR A 24 -20.85 47.39 17.10
N LYS A 25 -19.71 47.47 17.80
CA LYS A 25 -18.80 48.64 17.77
C LYS A 25 -19.55 49.96 18.03
N ASP A 26 -19.50 50.90 17.09
CA ASP A 26 -20.20 52.20 17.13
C ASP A 26 -21.57 52.15 16.43
N TYR A 27 -21.96 50.99 15.91
CA TYR A 27 -23.22 50.80 15.21
C TYR A 27 -24.34 50.43 16.18
N LYS A 28 -25.39 51.26 16.20
CA LYS A 28 -26.61 51.06 16.99
C LYS A 28 -27.57 50.04 16.37
N CYS A 29 -27.38 49.73 15.09
CA CYS A 29 -28.19 48.78 14.35
C CYS A 29 -27.27 47.92 13.47
N LEU A 30 -27.55 46.61 13.41
CA LEU A 30 -26.85 45.69 12.53
C LEU A 30 -27.83 45.18 11.47
N GLU A 31 -27.63 45.59 10.23
CA GLU A 31 -28.39 45.09 9.08
C GLU A 31 -27.71 43.86 8.47
N LEU A 32 -28.48 42.80 8.28
CA LEU A 32 -28.05 41.53 7.74
C LEU A 32 -28.92 41.22 6.52
N ALA A 33 -28.31 40.73 5.45
CA ALA A 33 -28.99 40.41 4.20
C ALA A 33 -28.85 38.91 3.89
N CYS A 34 -29.96 38.25 3.62
CA CYS A 34 -30.06 36.87 3.16
C CYS A 34 -30.35 36.85 1.66
N ASN A 35 -29.95 35.77 0.99
CA ASN A 35 -30.15 35.59 -0.45
C ASN A 35 -31.37 34.70 -0.78
N SER A 36 -32.03 34.15 0.25
CA SER A 36 -33.15 33.22 0.15
C SER A 36 -34.17 33.47 1.27
N GLN A 37 -35.44 33.20 0.96
CA GLN A 37 -36.53 33.23 1.94
C GLN A 37 -36.35 32.14 3.01
N GLU A 38 -35.87 30.95 2.65
CA GLU A 38 -35.61 29.85 3.59
C GLU A 38 -34.50 30.22 4.58
N GLU A 39 -33.45 30.90 4.10
CA GLU A 39 -32.36 31.38 4.93
C GLU A 39 -32.88 32.43 5.93
N LEU A 40 -33.68 33.39 5.47
CA LEU A 40 -34.31 34.39 6.32
C LEU A 40 -35.19 33.75 7.41
N ASP A 41 -36.00 32.76 7.07
CA ASP A 41 -36.91 32.12 8.01
C ASP A 41 -36.15 31.20 9.01
N SER A 42 -35.03 30.61 8.59
CA SER A 42 -34.08 29.92 9.49
C SER A 42 -33.40 30.89 10.46
N TRP A 43 -32.97 32.08 10.00
CA TRP A 43 -32.43 33.14 10.85
C TRP A 43 -33.46 33.66 11.84
N LYS A 44 -34.69 33.94 11.41
CA LYS A 44 -35.79 34.34 12.29
C LYS A 44 -36.08 33.29 13.37
N SER A 45 -36.14 32.01 12.98
CA SER A 45 -36.39 30.91 13.92
C SER A 45 -35.25 30.77 14.94
N SER A 46 -34.01 30.92 14.49
CA SER A 46 -32.82 30.86 15.36
C SER A 46 -32.74 32.06 16.32
N LEU A 47 -33.06 33.26 15.85
CA LEU A 47 -33.12 34.47 16.66
C LEU A 47 -34.22 34.41 17.72
N LEU A 48 -35.42 33.93 17.35
CA LEU A 48 -36.51 33.68 18.30
C LEU A 48 -36.11 32.65 19.36
N ARG A 49 -35.44 31.56 18.95
CA ARG A 49 -34.90 30.55 19.88
C ARG A 49 -33.83 31.12 20.80
N ALA A 50 -33.03 32.08 20.33
CA ALA A 50 -32.05 32.80 21.14
C ALA A 50 -32.67 33.90 22.03
N GLY A 51 -34.00 34.09 22.00
CA GLY A 51 -34.72 35.07 22.80
C GLY A 51 -34.80 36.47 22.19
N VAL A 52 -34.44 36.62 20.91
CA VAL A 52 -34.56 37.88 20.16
C VAL A 52 -35.93 37.92 19.49
N TYR A 53 -36.81 38.78 19.98
CA TYR A 53 -38.15 38.93 19.46
C TYR A 53 -38.23 40.08 18.45
N PRO A 54 -38.96 39.90 17.33
CA PRO A 54 -39.25 41.01 16.43
C PRO A 54 -39.99 42.11 17.19
N GLU A 55 -39.68 43.35 16.87
CA GLU A 55 -40.38 44.51 17.41
C GLU A 55 -41.86 44.42 17.03
N LYS A 56 -42.71 44.20 18.04
CA LYS A 56 -44.17 44.14 17.90
C LYS A 56 -44.68 45.55 17.61
N VAL A 57 -44.94 45.84 16.34
CA VAL A 57 -45.71 47.02 15.96
C VAL A 57 -47.12 46.80 16.47
N THR A 58 -47.57 47.60 17.45
CA THR A 58 -48.97 47.67 17.86
C THR A 58 -49.79 48.23 16.70
N VAL A 59 -50.25 47.33 15.82
CA VAL A 59 -51.40 47.57 14.95
C VAL A 59 -52.54 46.78 15.56
N ASP A 60 -53.57 47.50 15.98
CA ASP A 60 -54.78 46.96 16.57
C ASP A 60 -55.43 45.90 15.67
N GLY A 61 -55.80 44.77 16.29
CA GLY A 61 -56.85 43.87 15.79
C GLY A 61 -56.48 42.93 14.63
N GLN A 62 -56.22 41.67 14.95
CA GLN A 62 -57.00 40.50 14.50
C GLN A 62 -56.21 39.23 14.88
N GLY A 63 -56.77 38.42 15.77
CA GLY A 63 -56.16 37.19 16.24
C GLY A 63 -55.92 36.19 15.11
N ASN A 64 -54.73 35.59 15.13
CA ASN A 64 -54.55 34.23 14.66
C ASN A 64 -53.41 33.63 15.48
N GLY A 65 -53.78 32.93 16.56
CA GLY A 65 -52.84 32.11 17.31
C GLY A 65 -52.20 31.14 16.31
N SER A 66 -50.88 31.20 16.19
CA SER A 66 -50.15 30.13 15.52
C SER A 66 -50.59 28.80 16.12
N PRO A 67 -50.67 27.71 15.35
CA PRO A 67 -50.78 26.40 15.95
C PRO A 67 -49.50 26.22 16.76
N GLU A 68 -49.60 26.45 18.06
CA GLU A 68 -48.61 26.09 19.06
C GLU A 68 -48.22 24.65 18.70
N HIS A 69 -47.02 24.50 18.18
CA HIS A 69 -46.39 23.24 17.91
C HIS A 69 -46.23 22.57 19.27
N PHE A 70 -47.30 21.92 19.73
CA PHE A 70 -47.44 21.23 21.01
C PHE A 70 -46.65 19.92 20.96
N THR A 71 -45.40 20.00 20.55
CA THR A 71 -44.45 18.97 20.93
C THR A 71 -44.09 19.27 22.37
N ASP A 72 -44.45 18.34 23.26
CA ASP A 72 -44.01 18.39 24.64
C ASP A 72 -42.48 18.53 24.65
N PRO A 73 -41.92 19.66 25.12
CA PRO A 73 -40.47 19.89 25.11
C PRO A 73 -39.70 18.79 25.87
N GLN A 74 -40.37 18.09 26.79
CA GLN A 74 -39.81 16.94 27.48
C GLN A 74 -39.72 15.71 26.58
N LEU A 75 -40.76 15.43 25.79
CA LEU A 75 -40.76 14.33 24.83
C LEU A 75 -39.70 14.54 23.75
N GLU A 76 -39.54 15.76 23.23
CA GLU A 76 -38.48 16.06 22.26
C GLU A 76 -37.08 15.78 22.82
N ARG A 77 -36.81 16.21 24.06
CA ARG A 77 -35.53 15.93 24.73
C ARG A 77 -35.31 14.44 24.97
N GLN A 78 -36.35 13.71 25.36
CA GLN A 78 -36.26 12.26 25.57
C GLN A 78 -36.00 11.51 24.26
N VAL A 79 -36.71 11.85 23.18
CA VAL A 79 -36.49 11.25 21.86
C VAL A 79 -35.07 11.53 21.38
N GLU A 80 -34.57 12.75 21.57
CA GLU A 80 -33.19 13.09 21.19
C GLU A 80 -32.15 12.31 22.02
N THR A 81 -32.41 12.11 23.31
CA THR A 81 -31.57 11.25 24.15
C THR A 81 -31.56 9.81 23.65
N ILE A 82 -32.73 9.27 23.29
CA ILE A 82 -32.85 7.92 22.75
C ILE A 82 -32.11 7.79 21.42
N ARG A 83 -32.23 8.76 20.50
CA ARG A 83 -31.48 8.77 19.23
C ARG A 83 -29.98 8.70 19.47
N ASN A 84 -29.45 9.56 20.34
CA ASN A 84 -28.03 9.58 20.68
C ASN A 84 -27.54 8.24 21.27
N LEU A 85 -28.35 7.58 22.09
CA LEU A 85 -28.03 6.27 22.65
C LEU A 85 -28.04 5.17 21.59
N VAL A 86 -29.04 5.18 20.70
CA VAL A 86 -29.14 4.22 19.59
C VAL A 86 -27.97 4.40 18.63
N ASP A 87 -27.62 5.62 18.26
CA ASP A 87 -26.47 5.91 17.38
C ASP A 87 -25.16 5.44 18.00
N SER A 88 -24.97 5.68 19.30
CA SER A 88 -23.80 5.18 20.03
C SER A 88 -23.76 3.64 20.05
N TYR A 89 -24.89 2.99 20.31
CA TYR A 89 -24.98 1.53 20.34
C TYR A 89 -24.71 0.90 18.97
N MET A 90 -25.35 1.43 17.92
CA MET A 90 -25.13 0.98 16.54
C MET A 90 -23.68 1.22 16.11
N SER A 91 -23.07 2.34 16.51
CA SER A 91 -21.65 2.63 16.25
C SER A 91 -20.70 1.60 16.87
N ILE A 92 -21.03 1.07 18.06
CA ILE A 92 -20.28 -0.03 18.68
C ILE A 92 -20.49 -1.32 17.88
N ILE A 93 -21.74 -1.66 17.55
CA ILE A 93 -22.05 -2.86 16.75
C ILE A 93 -21.30 -2.83 15.42
N TYR A 94 -21.33 -1.71 14.68
CA TYR A 94 -20.66 -1.62 13.39
C TYR A 94 -19.14 -1.79 13.50
N LYS A 95 -18.52 -1.30 14.59
CA LYS A 95 -17.11 -1.56 14.88
C LYS A 95 -16.87 -3.05 15.14
N THR A 96 -17.71 -3.67 15.96
CA THR A 96 -17.61 -5.10 16.28
C THR A 96 -17.79 -5.98 15.04
N VAL A 97 -18.80 -5.71 14.20
CA VAL A 97 -19.04 -6.46 12.96
C VAL A 97 -17.87 -6.29 11.99
N ARG A 98 -17.37 -5.05 11.82
CA ARG A 98 -16.23 -4.78 10.94
C ARG A 98 -14.94 -5.49 11.40
N ASP A 99 -14.77 -5.68 12.71
CA ASP A 99 -13.62 -6.38 13.28
C ASP A 99 -13.78 -7.90 13.23
N LEU A 100 -14.95 -8.43 13.59
CA LEU A 100 -15.18 -9.87 13.69
C LEU A 100 -15.38 -10.53 12.33
N MET A 101 -16.05 -9.89 11.37
CA MET A 101 -16.35 -10.54 10.08
C MET A 101 -15.09 -10.98 9.31
N PRO A 102 -14.07 -10.14 9.14
CA PRO A 102 -12.82 -10.59 8.51
C PRO A 102 -12.13 -11.70 9.30
N LYS A 103 -12.16 -11.66 10.64
CA LYS A 103 -11.57 -12.70 11.50
C LYS A 103 -12.29 -14.03 11.35
N THR A 104 -13.62 -14.02 11.28
CA THR A 104 -14.44 -15.21 11.04
C THR A 104 -14.18 -15.79 9.66
N ILE A 105 -14.15 -14.97 8.61
CA ILE A 105 -13.83 -15.44 7.25
C ILE A 105 -12.42 -16.02 7.18
N MET A 106 -11.44 -15.34 7.80
CA MET A 106 -10.07 -15.82 7.86
C MET A 106 -9.99 -17.20 8.53
N HIS A 107 -10.61 -17.35 9.70
CA HIS A 107 -10.52 -18.57 10.48
C HIS A 107 -11.29 -19.73 9.86
N LEU A 108 -12.52 -19.49 9.38
CA LEU A 108 -13.39 -20.55 8.88
C LEU A 108 -13.13 -20.90 7.42
N ILE A 109 -12.94 -19.90 6.56
CA ILE A 109 -12.84 -20.15 5.11
C ILE A 109 -11.38 -20.22 4.70
N ILE A 110 -10.60 -19.18 4.97
CA ILE A 110 -9.23 -19.08 4.44
C ILE A 110 -8.34 -20.16 5.04
N ASN A 111 -8.34 -20.31 6.37
CA ASN A 111 -7.51 -21.31 7.03
C ASN A 111 -7.97 -22.73 6.72
N SER A 112 -9.29 -22.98 6.64
CA SER A 112 -9.82 -24.30 6.26
C SER A 112 -9.40 -24.69 4.85
N VAL A 113 -9.55 -23.80 3.86
CA VAL A 113 -9.13 -24.07 2.48
C VAL A 113 -7.61 -24.25 2.40
N LYS A 114 -6.84 -23.47 3.14
CA LYS A 114 -5.38 -23.63 3.23
C LYS A 114 -5.01 -25.02 3.77
N GLU A 115 -5.67 -25.47 4.82
CA GLU A 115 -5.43 -26.79 5.43
C GLU A 115 -5.84 -27.91 4.49
N PHE A 116 -7.00 -27.78 3.83
CA PHE A 116 -7.47 -28.72 2.81
C PHE A 116 -6.45 -28.87 1.67
N ILE A 117 -5.96 -27.76 1.11
CA ILE A 117 -4.95 -27.79 0.03
C ILE A 117 -3.66 -28.46 0.50
N SER A 118 -3.25 -28.21 1.75
CA SER A 118 -1.98 -28.68 2.29
C SER A 118 -2.00 -30.17 2.67
N SER A 119 -3.14 -30.66 3.18
CA SER A 119 -3.22 -31.96 3.84
C SER A 119 -4.13 -32.97 3.13
N GLU A 120 -5.20 -32.52 2.49
CA GLU A 120 -6.26 -33.41 1.99
C GLU A 120 -6.32 -33.49 0.45
N LEU A 121 -6.02 -32.39 -0.25
CA LEU A 121 -6.16 -32.29 -1.70
C LEU A 121 -5.43 -33.42 -2.43
N LEU A 122 -4.18 -33.70 -2.05
CA LEU A 122 -3.38 -34.74 -2.69
C LEU A 122 -4.01 -36.12 -2.51
N ALA A 123 -4.45 -36.45 -1.30
CA ALA A 123 -5.11 -37.73 -1.00
C ALA A 123 -6.40 -37.89 -1.81
N GLN A 124 -7.18 -36.82 -1.97
CA GLN A 124 -8.39 -36.82 -2.79
C GLN A 124 -8.09 -37.01 -4.28
N LEU A 125 -7.05 -36.35 -4.82
CA LEU A 125 -6.64 -36.55 -6.21
C LEU A 125 -6.20 -37.99 -6.47
N TYR A 126 -5.51 -38.63 -5.54
CA TYR A 126 -5.16 -40.04 -5.65
C TYR A 126 -6.37 -40.97 -5.52
N ALA A 127 -7.37 -40.61 -4.70
CA ALA A 127 -8.58 -41.41 -4.52
C ALA A 127 -9.47 -41.47 -5.78
N LEU A 128 -9.37 -40.50 -6.68
CA LEU A 128 -10.12 -40.47 -7.94
C LEU A 128 -9.72 -41.57 -8.94
N GLY A 129 -8.58 -42.26 -8.71
CA GLY A 129 -8.20 -43.46 -9.46
C GLY A 129 -7.71 -43.24 -10.90
N GLU A 130 -7.98 -42.09 -11.52
CA GLU A 130 -7.61 -41.76 -12.90
C GLU A 130 -6.36 -40.87 -13.00
N CYS A 131 -5.28 -41.23 -12.29
CA CYS A 131 -4.05 -40.44 -12.28
C CYS A 131 -3.41 -40.30 -13.68
N SER A 132 -3.56 -41.28 -14.56
CA SER A 132 -2.99 -41.24 -15.91
C SER A 132 -3.62 -40.17 -16.79
N VAL A 133 -4.95 -40.01 -16.71
CA VAL A 133 -5.69 -38.98 -17.46
C VAL A 133 -5.41 -37.60 -16.85
N LEU A 134 -5.35 -37.52 -15.52
CA LEU A 134 -5.06 -36.27 -14.81
C LEU A 134 -3.63 -35.75 -15.09
N MET A 135 -2.67 -36.66 -15.25
CA MET A 135 -1.26 -36.35 -15.53
C MET A 135 -0.92 -36.35 -17.02
N ASP A 136 -1.91 -36.35 -17.91
CA ASP A 136 -1.67 -36.38 -19.35
C ASP A 136 -0.95 -35.12 -19.84
N GLU A 137 -0.04 -35.29 -20.80
CA GLU A 137 0.76 -34.20 -21.34
C GLU A 137 -0.06 -33.40 -22.36
N SER A 138 -0.12 -32.07 -22.21
CA SER A 138 -0.76 -31.23 -23.23
C SER A 138 -0.03 -31.33 -24.58
N PRO A 139 -0.75 -31.29 -25.72
CA PRO A 139 -0.12 -31.41 -27.04
C PRO A 139 0.86 -30.26 -27.34
N GLU A 140 0.65 -29.07 -26.75
CA GLU A 140 1.59 -27.95 -26.82
C GLU A 140 2.91 -28.28 -26.12
N GLN A 141 2.84 -28.85 -24.91
CA GLN A 141 4.02 -29.23 -24.15
C GLN A 141 4.78 -30.37 -24.85
N GLN A 142 4.07 -31.34 -25.42
CA GLN A 142 4.68 -32.41 -26.19
C GLN A 142 5.43 -31.87 -27.42
N ARG A 143 4.81 -30.96 -28.19
CA ARG A 143 5.48 -30.30 -29.33
C ARG A 143 6.70 -29.49 -28.89
N HIS A 144 6.61 -28.78 -27.76
CA HIS A 144 7.73 -28.01 -27.22
C HIS A 144 8.90 -28.93 -26.83
N ARG A 145 8.61 -30.05 -26.14
CA ARG A 145 9.60 -31.07 -25.79
C ARG A 145 10.27 -31.65 -27.04
N GLU A 146 9.49 -32.00 -28.06
CA GLU A 146 10.00 -32.49 -29.34
C GLU A 146 10.88 -31.46 -30.05
N GLU A 147 10.51 -30.18 -30.02
CA GLU A 147 11.30 -29.09 -30.60
C GLU A 147 12.63 -28.89 -29.88
N VAL A 148 12.61 -28.89 -28.54
CA VAL A 148 13.83 -28.79 -27.72
C VAL A 148 14.77 -29.98 -27.99
N LEU A 149 14.23 -31.20 -28.07
CA LEU A 149 15.01 -32.40 -28.41
C LEU A 149 15.60 -32.31 -29.81
N ARG A 150 14.84 -31.84 -30.80
CA ARG A 150 15.31 -31.64 -32.17
C ARG A 150 16.44 -30.61 -32.26
N LYS A 151 16.28 -29.48 -31.59
CA LYS A 151 17.33 -28.44 -31.49
C LYS A 151 18.59 -28.99 -30.82
N HIS A 152 18.43 -29.72 -29.71
CA HIS A 152 19.54 -30.33 -29.02
C HIS A 152 20.30 -31.35 -29.88
N ALA A 153 19.58 -32.18 -30.64
CA ALA A 153 20.19 -33.13 -31.58
C ALA A 153 21.02 -32.40 -32.66
N ALA A 154 20.44 -31.36 -33.29
CA ALA A 154 21.13 -30.56 -34.29
C ALA A 154 22.39 -29.85 -33.74
N LEU A 155 22.33 -29.34 -32.51
CA LEU A 155 23.49 -28.73 -31.85
C LEU A 155 24.61 -29.75 -31.55
N LYS A 156 24.25 -30.97 -31.14
CA LYS A 156 25.23 -32.05 -30.94
C LYS A 156 25.92 -32.44 -32.24
N GLU A 157 25.16 -32.54 -33.33
CA GLU A 157 25.70 -32.82 -34.65
C GLU A 157 26.65 -31.70 -35.11
N ALA A 158 26.25 -30.44 -34.97
CA ALA A 158 27.10 -29.30 -35.30
C ALA A 158 28.42 -29.30 -34.52
N LEU A 159 28.39 -29.65 -33.22
CA LEU A 159 29.60 -29.78 -32.41
C LEU A 159 30.50 -30.94 -32.88
N ALA A 160 29.92 -32.06 -33.30
CA ALA A 160 30.68 -33.18 -33.86
C ALA A 160 31.42 -32.77 -35.14
N VAL A 161 30.74 -32.08 -36.05
CA VAL A 161 31.33 -31.54 -37.29
C VAL A 161 32.48 -30.58 -37.00
N ILE A 162 32.33 -29.68 -36.02
CA ILE A 162 33.43 -28.77 -35.60
C ILE A 162 34.63 -29.57 -35.07
N GLY A 163 34.38 -30.63 -34.29
CA GLY A 163 35.41 -31.52 -33.78
C GLY A 163 36.17 -32.26 -34.90
N GLU A 164 35.45 -32.71 -35.92
CA GLU A 164 36.04 -33.35 -37.11
C GLU A 164 36.91 -32.38 -37.92
N ILE A 165 36.45 -31.15 -38.16
CA ILE A 165 37.24 -30.14 -38.89
C ILE A 165 38.52 -29.80 -38.13
N SER A 166 38.41 -29.61 -36.80
CA SER A 166 39.54 -29.26 -35.93
C SER A 166 40.63 -30.34 -35.88
N THR A 167 40.25 -31.61 -36.08
CA THR A 167 41.19 -32.74 -36.08
C THR A 167 41.64 -33.16 -37.47
N SER A 168 40.88 -32.83 -38.53
CA SER A 168 41.17 -33.25 -39.91
C SER A 168 41.94 -32.21 -40.73
N THR A 169 41.93 -30.93 -40.35
CA THR A 169 42.61 -29.88 -41.11
C THR A 169 44.05 -29.66 -40.62
N CYS A 170 45.01 -29.87 -41.51
CA CYS A 170 46.43 -29.61 -41.26
C CYS A 170 46.74 -28.12 -41.48
N THR A 171 47.12 -27.40 -40.43
CA THR A 171 47.60 -26.03 -40.55
C THR A 171 48.94 -26.03 -41.29
N THR A 172 49.03 -25.35 -42.42
CA THR A 172 50.30 -25.20 -43.14
C THR A 172 51.16 -24.21 -42.34
N PRO A 173 52.36 -24.58 -41.87
CA PRO A 173 53.22 -23.64 -41.15
C PRO A 173 53.52 -22.44 -42.06
N LEU A 174 53.51 -21.23 -41.49
CA LEU A 174 53.79 -20.02 -42.27
C LEU A 174 55.14 -20.18 -42.99
N PRO A 175 55.23 -19.83 -44.28
CA PRO A 175 56.49 -19.87 -45.00
C PRO A 175 57.50 -18.94 -44.31
N PRO A 176 58.80 -19.31 -44.30
CA PRO A 176 59.83 -18.49 -43.69
C PRO A 176 59.84 -17.08 -44.33
N PRO A 177 60.08 -16.02 -43.54
CA PRO A 177 60.13 -14.66 -44.06
C PRO A 177 61.20 -14.56 -45.15
N VAL A 178 60.81 -14.02 -46.32
CA VAL A 178 61.67 -13.88 -47.50
C VAL A 178 62.60 -12.66 -47.31
N ASP A 179 63.91 -12.88 -47.34
CA ASP A 179 64.90 -11.81 -47.35
C ASP A 179 64.77 -10.98 -48.65
N SER A 180 64.34 -9.72 -48.50
CA SER A 180 64.11 -8.78 -49.59
C SER A 180 65.38 -8.02 -50.02
N SER A 181 66.56 -8.57 -49.72
CA SER A 181 67.87 -7.93 -49.90
C SER A 181 68.32 -7.78 -51.36
N TRP A 182 67.62 -8.41 -52.31
CA TRP A 182 67.86 -8.27 -53.75
C TRP A 182 67.25 -6.99 -54.35
N ILE A 183 66.38 -6.30 -53.62
CA ILE A 183 65.78 -5.02 -54.01
C ILE A 183 66.63 -3.87 -53.43
N GLN A 184 67.91 -3.79 -53.81
CA GLN A 184 68.70 -2.56 -53.65
C GLN A 184 69.49 -2.26 -54.93
N PRO A 185 69.10 -1.21 -55.69
CA PRO A 185 69.99 -0.62 -56.67
C PRO A 185 71.07 0.16 -55.92
N SER A 186 72.31 -0.25 -56.13
CA SER A 186 73.51 0.46 -55.73
C SER A 186 73.49 1.90 -56.23
N ARG A 187 73.34 2.86 -55.31
CA ARG A 187 73.77 4.25 -55.51
C ARG A 187 74.58 4.72 -54.31
N PHE A 188 75.87 4.86 -54.57
CA PHE A 188 76.76 5.93 -54.12
C PHE A 188 76.68 6.38 -52.65
N SER A 189 77.71 5.99 -51.90
CA SER A 189 78.63 6.87 -51.18
C SER A 189 78.04 8.03 -50.37
N SER A 190 78.10 7.93 -49.03
CA SER A 190 78.64 9.01 -48.18
C SER A 190 79.03 8.48 -46.78
N PRO A 191 80.05 9.05 -46.10
CA PRO A 191 80.77 8.41 -45.01
C PRO A 191 80.54 9.05 -43.63
N LEU A 192 81.17 8.43 -42.62
CA LEU A 192 81.37 8.80 -41.21
C LEU A 192 80.38 8.24 -40.16
N SER A 193 80.93 7.33 -39.36
CA SER A 193 80.48 6.72 -38.08
C SER A 193 80.68 7.69 -36.89
N PRO A 194 80.71 7.27 -35.59
CA PRO A 194 80.17 6.10 -34.88
C PRO A 194 79.48 6.47 -33.54
N THR A 195 78.73 5.55 -32.91
CA THR A 195 78.83 5.13 -31.46
C THR A 195 77.60 4.27 -31.10
N LEU A 196 77.78 2.96 -30.85
CA LEU A 196 77.91 2.31 -29.52
C LEU A 196 76.66 2.56 -28.63
N THR A 197 75.98 1.64 -27.95
CA THR A 197 76.17 0.23 -27.53
C THR A 197 74.87 -0.11 -26.78
N LYS A 198 74.17 -1.21 -27.11
CA LYS A 198 74.20 -2.51 -26.40
C LYS A 198 73.38 -2.57 -25.10
N ASN A 199 72.73 -3.73 -24.93
CA ASN A 199 72.18 -4.32 -23.69
C ASN A 199 70.83 -3.74 -23.23
N SER A 200 69.89 -4.50 -22.67
CA SER A 200 69.80 -5.91 -22.30
C SER A 200 68.38 -6.13 -21.75
N LEU A 201 67.76 -7.25 -22.15
CA LEU A 201 66.95 -8.18 -21.36
C LEU A 201 65.84 -7.69 -20.38
N THR A 202 64.79 -8.51 -20.37
CA THR A 202 63.84 -8.82 -19.29
C THR A 202 62.50 -8.09 -19.31
N GLY A 203 61.43 -8.90 -19.32
CA GLY A 203 60.31 -8.65 -18.41
C GLY A 203 58.93 -8.45 -19.00
N ALA A 204 58.18 -9.55 -19.09
CA ALA A 204 56.75 -9.67 -18.77
C ALA A 204 55.66 -9.23 -19.78
N ARG A 205 54.65 -10.10 -19.86
CA ARG A 205 53.44 -10.10 -20.70
C ARG A 205 52.43 -9.00 -20.34
N PRO A 206 51.57 -8.56 -21.28
CA PRO A 206 50.38 -7.76 -20.95
C PRO A 206 49.18 -8.65 -20.57
N MET A 207 48.49 -8.28 -19.47
CA MET A 207 47.22 -8.85 -19.03
C MET A 207 46.03 -8.38 -19.88
N ILE A 208 45.09 -9.29 -20.10
CA ILE A 208 43.82 -9.14 -20.82
C ILE A 208 42.65 -9.13 -19.82
N ARG A 209 41.57 -8.44 -20.22
CA ARG A 209 40.14 -8.61 -19.84
C ARG A 209 39.55 -7.80 -18.67
N GLY A 210 38.78 -6.77 -19.06
CA GLY A 210 37.30 -6.83 -19.10
C GLY A 210 36.56 -6.89 -17.76
N HIS A 211 36.02 -5.76 -17.33
CA HIS A 211 35.09 -5.66 -16.20
C HIS A 211 33.63 -5.68 -16.67
N ALA A 212 32.81 -6.52 -16.05
CA ALA A 212 31.35 -6.47 -16.06
C ALA A 212 30.86 -6.32 -14.59
N PRO A 213 29.77 -5.57 -14.32
CA PRO A 213 29.34 -5.22 -12.96
C PRO A 213 28.48 -6.32 -12.29
N PRO A 214 28.37 -6.34 -10.94
CA PRO A 214 27.79 -7.46 -10.19
C PRO A 214 26.26 -7.39 -10.02
N VAL A 215 25.64 -8.57 -9.88
CA VAL A 215 24.19 -8.80 -9.66
C VAL A 215 23.89 -9.00 -8.16
N PRO A 216 22.74 -8.57 -7.60
CA PRO A 216 22.42 -8.70 -6.17
C PRO A 216 22.07 -10.13 -5.73
N ARG A 217 22.46 -10.51 -4.51
CA ARG A 217 22.17 -11.82 -3.88
C ARG A 217 20.78 -11.86 -3.23
N VAL A 218 20.06 -12.96 -3.46
CA VAL A 218 18.83 -13.35 -2.73
C VAL A 218 19.19 -14.40 -1.66
N PRO A 219 18.62 -14.38 -0.45
CA PRO A 219 18.88 -15.41 0.57
C PRO A 219 18.04 -16.66 0.33
N THR A 220 18.67 -17.84 0.35
CA THR A 220 18.02 -19.15 0.39
C THR A 220 17.82 -19.64 1.83
N PRO A 221 16.73 -20.39 2.14
CA PRO A 221 16.47 -20.93 3.47
C PRO A 221 17.16 -22.29 3.66
N THR A 222 17.81 -22.48 4.80
CA THR A 222 18.43 -23.75 5.22
C THR A 222 17.41 -24.66 5.93
N GLY A 223 17.25 -25.87 5.42
CA GLY A 223 16.62 -27.02 6.10
C GLY A 223 17.63 -27.94 6.80
N PRO A 224 17.20 -29.05 7.44
CA PRO A 224 17.52 -29.36 8.83
C PRO A 224 18.58 -30.46 9.03
N THR A 225 19.14 -30.51 10.24
CA THR A 225 19.93 -31.65 10.74
C THR A 225 19.30 -32.24 11.99
N ALA A 226 19.02 -33.54 11.93
CA ALA A 226 18.58 -34.36 13.05
C ALA A 226 19.74 -34.68 14.00
N SER A 227 19.47 -34.81 15.31
CA SER A 227 19.47 -36.11 16.02
C SER A 227 19.60 -35.99 17.55
N GLN A 228 18.92 -36.95 18.20
CA GLN A 228 19.17 -37.58 19.51
C GLN A 228 18.24 -37.26 20.70
N SER A 229 17.75 -38.39 21.22
CA SER A 229 16.76 -38.71 22.25
C SER A 229 17.24 -38.48 23.69
N ALA A 230 16.31 -38.24 24.62
CA ALA A 230 16.09 -39.04 25.84
C ALA A 230 15.05 -38.40 26.79
N ASP A 231 14.33 -39.26 27.50
CA ASP A 231 13.19 -39.09 28.40
C ASP A 231 13.28 -38.04 29.52
N GLY A 232 12.11 -37.56 29.97
CA GLY A 232 11.96 -36.93 31.30
C GLY A 232 10.67 -36.12 31.49
N LEU A 233 9.67 -36.72 32.15
CA LEU A 233 8.51 -36.03 32.74
C LEU A 233 8.96 -35.05 33.84
N GLN A 234 8.44 -33.80 33.82
CA GLN A 234 7.79 -33.09 34.95
C GLN A 234 7.72 -31.55 34.74
N GLN A 235 6.49 -31.05 34.71
CA GLN A 235 5.94 -29.89 35.44
C GLN A 235 6.89 -28.76 35.90
N LEU A 236 6.63 -27.50 35.47
CA LEU A 236 6.28 -26.33 36.31
C LEU A 236 6.34 -24.98 35.55
N SER A 237 5.26 -24.21 35.74
CA SER A 237 5.10 -22.74 35.74
C SER A 237 6.32 -21.83 35.47
N GLY A 238 6.17 -20.85 34.55
CA GLY A 238 7.00 -19.62 34.57
C GLY A 238 6.91 -18.66 33.35
N GLN A 239 6.04 -17.65 33.46
CA GLN A 239 6.10 -16.27 32.90
C GLN A 239 6.26 -15.97 31.38
N PRO A 240 5.42 -15.06 30.85
CA PRO A 240 5.80 -14.12 29.81
C PRO A 240 6.02 -12.68 30.35
N ASN A 241 7.15 -12.14 29.93
CA ASN A 241 7.56 -10.75 29.67
C ASN A 241 6.65 -9.57 30.10
N ARG A 242 7.24 -8.65 30.89
CA ARG A 242 6.65 -7.38 31.39
C ARG A 242 6.53 -6.31 30.30
N GLY A 243 5.33 -5.73 30.14
CA GLY A 243 5.09 -4.39 29.59
C GLY A 243 4.88 -3.33 30.71
N PRO A 244 4.92 -2.02 30.41
CA PRO A 244 5.02 -0.98 31.43
C PRO A 244 3.71 -0.75 32.21
N ILE A 245 3.87 -0.51 33.52
CA ILE A 245 2.82 -0.35 34.53
C ILE A 245 2.19 1.05 34.45
N VAL A 246 0.89 1.12 34.23
CA VAL A 246 0.07 2.34 34.38
C VAL A 246 -0.53 2.35 35.80
N PRO A 247 -0.46 3.46 36.57
CA PRO A 247 -1.01 3.49 37.92
C PRO A 247 -2.56 3.49 37.90
N ARG A 248 -3.15 2.46 38.52
CA ARG A 248 -4.61 2.30 38.69
C ARG A 248 -5.07 3.08 39.93
N ARG A 249 -5.87 4.14 39.76
CA ARG A 249 -6.55 4.84 40.88
C ARG A 249 -7.60 3.91 41.52
N GLN A 250 -7.58 3.80 42.85
CA GLN A 250 -8.63 3.13 43.63
C GLN A 250 -9.87 4.05 43.78
N PRO A 251 -11.10 3.51 43.80
CA PRO A 251 -12.29 4.28 44.13
C PRO A 251 -12.41 4.52 45.65
N PRO A 252 -13.09 5.60 46.10
CA PRO A 252 -13.18 5.94 47.51
C PRO A 252 -14.18 5.05 48.26
N ALA A 253 -13.93 4.88 49.57
CA ALA A 253 -14.76 4.07 50.47
C ALA A 253 -16.10 4.74 50.82
N ILE A 254 -17.15 3.93 50.93
CA ILE A 254 -18.50 4.34 51.31
C ILE A 254 -18.56 4.45 52.86
N PRO A 255 -19.12 5.53 53.44
CA PRO A 255 -19.26 5.65 54.90
C PRO A 255 -20.37 4.72 55.42
N ASN A 256 -20.10 4.05 56.53
CA ASN A 256 -21.05 3.21 57.25
C ASN A 256 -21.85 4.07 58.24
N VAL A 257 -23.18 4.05 58.16
CA VAL A 257 -24.08 4.79 59.05
C VAL A 257 -24.38 3.91 60.26
N LYS A 258 -24.20 4.47 61.46
CA LYS A 258 -24.62 3.89 62.73
C LYS A 258 -25.93 4.51 63.17
#